data_AF-A0A3D0HIT1-F1
#
_entry.id   AF-A0A3D0HIT1-F1
#
_cell.length_a   1.000
_cell.length_b   1.000
_cell.length_c   1.000
_cell.angle_alpha   90.00
_cell.angle_beta   90.00
_cell.angle_gamma   90.00
#
_symmetry.space_group_name_H-M   'P 1'
#
loop_
_entity.id
_entity.type
_entity.pdbx_description
1 polymer ?
#
loop_
_entity_poly.entity_id
_entity_poly.type
_entity_poly.pdbx_seq_one_letter_code
_entity_poly.pdbx_strand_id
1 'polypeptide(L)' 'DSAGQVIARGMASVSSVQASAGAGQKSADLGEGISAEVIHRDDLVVLIA' A
#
# COMPACT_ATOMS: atom_id res chain seq x y z
N ASP A 1 8.39 7.67 5.97
CA ASP A 1 8.68 8.63 4.88
C ASP A 1 10.10 8.35 4.37
N SER A 2 10.67 9.22 3.54
CA SER A 2 12.06 9.10 3.07
C SER A 2 13.12 9.27 4.18
N ALA A 3 12.74 9.80 5.35
CA ALA A 3 13.60 9.91 6.54
C ALA A 3 13.53 8.66 7.44
N GLY A 4 12.74 7.65 7.05
CA GLY A 4 12.55 6.42 7.82
C GLY A 4 11.50 6.52 8.94
N GLN A 5 10.80 7.65 9.07
CA GLN A 5 9.77 7.81 10.08
C GLN A 5 8.51 7.03 9.71
N VAL A 6 7.93 6.34 10.68
CA VAL A 6 6.64 5.66 10.50
C VAL A 6 5.53 6.71 10.52
N ILE A 7 4.95 7.00 9.36
CA ILE A 7 3.94 8.05 9.22
C ILE A 7 2.50 7.55 9.35
N ALA A 8 2.28 6.26 9.11
CA ALA A 8 0.98 5.61 9.18
C ALA A 8 1.14 4.09 9.36
N ARG A 9 0.06 3.42 9.79
CA ARG A 9 -0.06 1.96 9.86
C ARG A 9 -1.46 1.55 9.43
N GLY A 10 -1.60 0.40 8.78
CA GLY A 10 -2.91 -0.12 8.38
C GLY A 10 -2.85 -1.57 7.93
N MET A 11 -4.03 -2.14 7.64
CA MET A 11 -4.14 -3.51 7.13
C MET A 11 -3.80 -3.56 5.64
N ALA A 12 -2.88 -4.44 5.26
CA ALA A 12 -2.52 -4.64 3.86
C ALA A 12 -3.51 -5.63 3.19
N SER A 13 -3.97 -5.29 2.00
CA SER A 13 -4.83 -6.14 1.16
C SER A 13 -4.03 -7.12 0.28
N VAL A 14 -2.71 -6.93 0.20
CA VAL A 14 -1.79 -7.68 -0.66
C VAL A 14 -0.65 -8.28 0.15
N SER A 15 -0.07 -9.36 -0.39
CA SER A 15 1.18 -9.92 0.14
C SER A 15 2.38 -9.01 -0.14
N SER A 16 3.49 -9.24 0.58
CA SER A 16 4.76 -8.53 0.34
C SER A 16 5.30 -8.74 -1.08
N VAL A 17 5.09 -9.92 -1.66
CA VAL A 17 5.50 -10.24 -3.04
C VAL A 17 4.73 -9.38 -4.05
N GLN A 18 3.41 -9.29 -3.90
CA GLN A 18 2.56 -8.47 -4.77
C GLN A 18 2.85 -6.97 -4.61
N ALA A 19 3.03 -6.50 -3.37
CA ALA A 19 3.40 -5.12 -3.09
C ALA A 19 4.74 -4.73 -3.76
N SER A 20 5.73 -5.61 -3.71
CA SER A 20 7.01 -5.39 -4.37
C SER A 20 6.90 -5.40 -5.89
N ALA A 21 6.09 -6.29 -6.46
CA ALA A 21 5.91 -6.41 -7.91
C ALA A 21 5.14 -5.22 -8.51
N GLY A 22 4.15 -4.69 -7.80
CA GLY A 22 3.31 -3.57 -8.22
C GLY A 22 3.87 -2.19 -7.86
N ALA A 23 4.97 -2.11 -7.10
CA ALA A 23 5.54 -0.84 -6.67
C ALA A 23 5.87 0.08 -7.86
N GLY A 24 5.29 1.27 -7.87
CA GLY A 24 5.49 2.26 -8.94
C GLY A 24 4.64 2.04 -10.20
N GLN A 25 3.83 0.99 -10.26
CA GLN A 25 2.87 0.78 -11.36
C GLN A 25 1.57 1.54 -11.11
N LYS A 26 0.84 1.86 -12.17
CA LYS A 26 -0.52 2.37 -12.05
C LYS A 26 -1.45 1.20 -11.71
N SER A 27 -2.50 1.44 -10.93
CA SER A 27 -3.46 0.39 -10.59
C SER A 27 -4.12 -0.27 -11.80
N ALA A 28 -4.29 0.48 -12.91
CA ALA A 28 -4.83 -0.05 -14.17
C ALA A 28 -3.90 -1.02 -14.90
N ASP A 29 -2.60 -1.00 -14.56
CA ASP A 29 -1.59 -1.87 -15.15
C ASP A 29 -1.37 -3.14 -14.30
N LEU A 30 -2.06 -3.27 -13.16
CA LEU A 30 -1.97 -4.45 -12.28
C LEU A 30 -2.74 -5.63 -12.89
N GLY A 31 -2.22 -6.84 -12.65
CA GLY A 31 -2.89 -8.07 -13.08
C GLY A 31 -4.26 -8.26 -12.41
N GLU A 32 -5.13 -9.03 -13.07
CA GLU A 32 -6.45 -9.33 -12.52
C GLU A 32 -6.39 -9.94 -11.12
N GLY A 33 -7.32 -9.55 -10.27
CA GLY A 33 -7.41 -10.01 -8.88
C GLY A 33 -6.40 -9.38 -7.92
N ILE A 34 -5.50 -8.51 -8.39
CA ILE A 34 -4.67 -7.67 -7.50
C ILE A 34 -5.48 -6.45 -7.07
N SER A 35 -5.52 -6.20 -5.76
CA SER A 35 -6.16 -5.01 -5.21
C SER A 35 -5.51 -3.75 -5.78
N ALA A 36 -6.33 -2.80 -6.22
CA ALA A 36 -5.88 -1.50 -6.70
C ALA A 36 -5.22 -0.65 -5.61
N GLU A 37 -5.59 -0.91 -4.35
CA GLU A 37 -5.08 -0.22 -3.15
C GLU A 37 -4.30 -1.20 -2.28
N VAL A 38 -3.06 -0.85 -1.91
CA VAL A 38 -2.19 -1.65 -1.03
C VAL A 38 -2.71 -1.66 0.42
N ILE A 39 -3.13 -0.49 0.90
CA ILE A 39 -3.82 -0.29 2.18
C ILE A 39 -4.99 0.64 1.87
N HIS A 40 -6.21 0.22 2.17
CA HIS A 40 -7.39 1.07 2.01
C HIS A 40 -7.40 2.18 3.08
N ARG A 41 -7.91 3.37 2.75
CA ARG A 41 -7.89 4.53 3.67
C ARG A 41 -8.62 4.24 4.99
N ASP A 42 -9.72 3.51 4.94
CA ASP A 42 -10.54 3.23 6.12
C ASP A 42 -9.84 2.26 7.09
N ASP A 43 -8.86 1.50 6.58
CA ASP A 43 -8.03 0.59 7.37
C ASP A 43 -6.69 1.21 7.77
N LEU A 44 -6.50 2.52 7.51
CA LEU A 44 -5.26 3.25 7.75
C LEU A 44 -5.41 4.23 8.93
N VAL A 45 -4.44 4.19 9.84
CA VAL A 45 -4.26 5.19 10.90
C VAL A 45 -3.00 6.00 10.64
N VAL A 46 -3.15 7.33 10.62
CA VAL A 46 -2.04 8.28 10.52
C VAL A 46 -1.44 8.52 11.91
N LEU A 47 -0.10 8.48 12.01
CA LEU A 47 0.62 8.50 13.29
C LEU A 47 1.39 9.79 13.55
N ILE A 48 1.57 10.62 12.53
CA ILE A 48 2.15 11.95 12.65
C ILE A 48 1.14 12.99 12.16
N ALA A 49 0.91 13.99 13.00
CA ALA A 49 0.07 15.16 12.71
C ALA A 49 0.96 16.38 12.49
#